data_AF-Q43985-F1
#
_entry.id   AF-Q43985-F1
#
_cell.length_a   1.000
_cell.length_b   1.000
_cell.length_c   1.000
_cell.angle_alpha   90.00
_cell.angle_beta   90.00
_cell.angle_gamma   90.00
#
_symmetry.space_group_name_H-M   'P 1'
#
loop_
_entity.id
_entity.type
_entity.pdbx_description
1 polymer ?
#
loop_
_entity_poly.entity_id
_entity_poly.type
_entity_poly.pdbx_seq_one_letter_code
_entity_poly.pdbx_strand_id
1 'polypeptide(L)'
;AWMPEGCRSCPDKDRDFGGCRCQAYMLTGDAANADPVCGKSPYHQMIEQARTESHVAAPLQQLVFRNSRNSKSLSASQNIPVHTITDK
;
A
#
# COMPACT_ATOMS: atom_id res chain seq x y z
N ALA A 1 1.79 -23.42 -2.00
CA ALA A 1 2.59 -22.59 -1.08
C ALA A 1 2.16 -21.13 -1.25
N TRP A 2 1.93 -20.40 -0.16
CA TRP A 2 1.27 -19.07 -0.18
C TRP A 2 2.22 -17.88 -0.43
N MET A 3 3.50 -17.99 -0.05
CA MET A 3 4.50 -16.95 -0.33
C MET A 3 4.82 -16.91 -1.84
N PRO A 4 5.19 -15.75 -2.43
CA PRO A 4 5.72 -15.68 -3.80
C PRO A 4 7.17 -16.21 -3.86
N GLU A 5 7.66 -16.55 -5.06
CA GLU A 5 8.96 -17.22 -5.25
C GLU A 5 10.12 -16.46 -4.58
N GLY A 6 10.26 -15.15 -4.80
CA GLY A 6 11.32 -14.35 -4.20
C GLY A 6 11.26 -14.26 -2.66
N CYS A 7 10.10 -14.48 -2.05
CA CYS A 7 9.96 -14.58 -0.60
C CYS A 7 10.25 -16.00 -0.09
N ARG A 8 9.89 -17.05 -0.84
CA ARG A 8 10.12 -18.45 -0.44
C ARG A 8 11.62 -18.77 -0.27
N SER A 9 12.46 -18.17 -1.10
CA SER A 9 13.92 -18.33 -1.09
C SER A 9 14.65 -17.27 -0.27
N CYS A 10 13.93 -16.27 0.27
CA CYS A 10 14.54 -15.19 1.04
C CYS A 10 15.05 -15.68 2.40
N PRO A 11 16.27 -15.28 2.84
CA PRO A 11 16.76 -15.59 4.18
C PRO A 11 15.89 -15.02 5.31
N ASP A 12 15.14 -13.96 5.04
CA ASP A 12 14.31 -13.24 6.03
C ASP A 12 12.88 -13.80 6.14
N LYS A 13 12.53 -14.83 5.35
CA LYS A 13 11.15 -15.34 5.19
C LYS A 13 10.47 -15.75 6.50
N ASP A 14 11.22 -16.27 7.46
CA ASP A 14 10.71 -16.74 8.74
C ASP A 14 10.68 -15.61 9.80
N ARG A 15 11.22 -14.44 9.44
CA ARG A 15 11.22 -13.24 10.28
C ARG A 15 10.07 -12.29 9.92
N ASP A 16 9.92 -12.00 8.62
CA ASP A 16 8.94 -11.02 8.13
C ASP A 16 7.73 -11.63 7.43
N PHE A 17 7.79 -12.93 7.11
CA PHE A 17 6.72 -13.67 6.44
C PHE A 17 6.27 -13.01 5.12
N GLY A 18 7.21 -12.40 4.38
CA GLY A 18 6.92 -11.70 3.12
C GLY A 18 6.21 -10.35 3.30
N GLY A 19 6.06 -9.86 4.54
CA GLY A 19 5.48 -8.55 4.86
C GLY A 19 3.95 -8.48 4.80
N CYS A 20 3.40 -7.26 4.71
CA CYS A 20 1.97 -7.00 4.85
C CYS A 20 1.15 -7.35 3.59
N ARG A 21 0.17 -8.24 3.76
CA ARG A 21 -0.73 -8.68 2.66
C ARG A 21 -1.72 -7.62 2.23
N CYS A 22 -2.24 -6.84 3.19
CA CYS A 22 -3.11 -5.70 2.89
C CYS A 22 -2.37 -4.64 2.07
N GLN A 23 -1.09 -4.37 2.39
CA GLN A 23 -0.29 -3.39 1.66
C GLN A 23 0.00 -3.85 0.24
N ALA A 24 0.35 -5.13 0.06
CA ALA A 24 0.53 -5.74 -1.26
C ALA A 24 -0.75 -5.64 -2.11
N TYR A 25 -1.91 -6.00 -1.54
CA TYR A 25 -3.18 -5.90 -2.25
C TYR A 25 -3.51 -4.46 -2.64
N MET A 26 -3.44 -3.52 -1.69
CA MET A 26 -3.86 -2.13 -1.91
C MET A 26 -3.01 -1.40 -2.95
N LEU A 27 -1.73 -1.76 -3.07
CA LEU A 27 -0.81 -1.09 -4.01
C LEU A 27 -0.64 -1.85 -5.33
N THR A 28 -0.70 -3.18 -5.31
CA THR A 28 -0.38 -4.00 -6.49
C THR A 28 -1.59 -4.72 -7.08
N GLY A 29 -2.73 -4.72 -6.38
CA GLY A 29 -3.94 -5.45 -6.76
C GLY A 29 -3.93 -6.94 -6.39
N ASP A 30 -2.81 -7.47 -5.89
CA ASP A 30 -2.67 -8.89 -5.51
C ASP A 30 -2.07 -9.03 -4.10
N ALA A 31 -2.82 -9.69 -3.22
CA ALA A 31 -2.41 -9.97 -1.84
C ALA A 31 -1.28 -11.02 -1.74
N ALA A 32 -0.99 -11.77 -2.81
CA ALA A 32 0.07 -12.77 -2.86
C ALA A 32 1.45 -12.18 -3.20
N ASN A 33 1.51 -10.92 -3.66
CA ASN A 33 2.78 -10.26 -4.00
C ASN A 33 3.63 -9.94 -2.77
N ALA A 34 4.95 -9.86 -2.92
CA ALA A 34 5.82 -9.37 -1.86
C ALA A 34 5.40 -7.96 -1.45
N ASP A 35 5.44 -7.65 -0.14
CA ASP A 35 5.13 -6.29 0.35
C ASP A 35 6.01 -5.26 -0.40
N PRO A 36 5.42 -4.24 -1.08
CA PRO A 36 6.18 -3.21 -1.80
C PRO A 36 7.18 -2.43 -0.93
N VAL A 37 6.99 -2.42 0.39
CA VAL A 37 7.96 -1.79 1.32
C VAL A 37 9.29 -2.54 1.34
N CYS A 38 9.29 -3.85 1.07
CA CYS A 38 10.52 -4.63 0.99
C CYS A 38 11.38 -4.15 -0.18
N GLY A 39 12.64 -3.79 0.09
CA GLY A 39 13.59 -3.37 -0.96
C GLY A 39 13.89 -4.41 -2.03
N LYS A 40 13.54 -5.69 -1.79
CA LYS A 40 13.67 -6.80 -2.75
C LYS A 40 12.41 -7.01 -3.60
N SER A 41 11.31 -6.29 -3.33
CA SER A 41 10.06 -6.41 -4.08
C SER A 41 10.18 -5.78 -5.47
N PRO A 42 9.64 -6.40 -6.54
CA PRO A 42 9.62 -5.78 -7.86
C PRO A 42 8.78 -4.49 -7.90
N TYR A 43 7.89 -4.28 -6.91
CA TYR A 43 7.05 -3.09 -6.78
C TYR A 43 7.67 -2.00 -5.90
N HIS A 44 8.90 -2.19 -5.41
CA HIS A 44 9.51 -1.28 -4.44
C HIS A 44 9.64 0.16 -4.94
N GLN A 45 9.85 0.34 -6.25
CA GLN A 45 9.93 1.66 -6.88
C GLN A 45 8.72 2.55 -6.59
N MET A 46 7.52 1.98 -6.43
CA MET A 46 6.31 2.75 -6.11
C MET A 46 6.39 3.41 -4.72
N ILE A 47 7.01 2.74 -3.75
CA ILE A 47 7.22 3.26 -2.40
C ILE A 47 8.27 4.36 -2.43
N GLU A 48 9.36 4.16 -3.17
CA GLU A 48 10.40 5.18 -3.36
C GLU A 48 9.83 6.43 -4.01
N GLN A 49 9.02 6.28 -5.07
CA GLN A 49 8.33 7.38 -5.73
C GLN A 49 7.40 8.13 -4.77
N ALA A 50 6.53 7.42 -4.05
CA ALA A 50 5.63 8.03 -3.08
C ALA A 50 6.41 8.78 -1.97
N ARG A 51 7.57 8.26 -1.55
CA ARG A 51 8.43 8.94 -0.58
C ARG A 51 9.02 10.23 -1.17
N THR A 52 9.54 10.18 -2.40
CA THR A 52 10.03 11.39 -3.10
C THR A 52 8.93 12.45 -3.24
N GLU A 53 7.73 12.06 -3.65
CA GLU A 53 6.58 12.95 -3.77
C GLU A 53 6.19 13.58 -2.43
N SER A 54 6.31 12.83 -1.32
CA SER A 54 6.00 13.34 0.02
C SER A 54 6.95 14.45 0.51
N HIS A 55 8.13 14.57 -0.08
CA HIS A 55 9.08 15.64 0.25
C HIS A 55 8.75 16.97 -0.45
N VAL A 56 7.82 16.98 -1.39
CA VAL A 56 7.37 18.21 -2.05
C VAL A 56 6.47 18.98 -1.08
N ALA A 57 6.87 20.20 -0.73
CA ALA A 57 6.09 21.05 0.16
C ALA A 57 4.72 21.38 -0.46
N ALA A 58 3.65 21.01 0.22
CA ALA A 58 2.29 21.40 -0.13
C ALA A 58 1.91 22.72 0.59
N PRO A 59 1.24 23.66 -0.09
CA PRO A 59 0.71 24.87 0.56
C PRO A 59 -0.33 24.51 1.61
N LEU A 60 -0.38 25.25 2.72
CA LEU A 60 -1.28 24.99 3.85
C LEU A 60 -2.76 24.93 3.43
N GLN A 61 -3.14 25.65 2.37
CA GLN A 61 -4.49 25.66 1.81
C GLN A 61 -4.92 24.29 1.26
N GLN A 62 -3.96 23.42 0.92
CA GLN A 62 -4.23 22.03 0.48
C GLN A 62 -4.34 21.05 1.66
N LEU A 63 -3.93 21.44 2.87
CA LEU A 63 -4.05 20.57 4.04
C LEU A 63 -5.50 20.55 4.53
N VAL A 64 -6.10 19.36 4.47
CA VAL A 64 -7.46 19.12 4.93
C VAL A 64 -7.40 18.36 6.26
N PHE A 65 -7.95 18.93 7.33
CA PHE A 65 -8.03 18.23 8.61
C PHE A 65 -8.89 16.97 8.48
N ARG A 66 -8.39 15.87 9.08
CA ARG A 66 -9.11 14.61 9.12
C ARG A 66 -10.28 14.71 10.10
N ASN A 67 -11.49 14.79 9.56
CA ASN A 67 -12.75 14.66 10.28
C ASN A 67 -13.70 13.73 9.52
N SER A 68 -14.84 13.37 10.11
CA SER A 68 -15.79 12.42 9.51
C SER A 68 -16.29 12.88 8.12
N ARG A 69 -16.61 14.17 7.95
CA ARG A 69 -17.09 14.73 6.68
C ARG A 69 -15.99 14.65 5.60
N ASN A 70 -14.80 15.17 5.90
CA ASN A 70 -13.68 15.22 4.97
C ASN A 70 -13.20 13.81 4.59
N SER A 71 -13.17 12.89 5.56
CA SER A 71 -12.78 11.49 5.30
C SER A 71 -13.74 10.82 4.32
N LYS A 72 -15.06 10.95 4.53
CA LYS A 72 -16.07 10.38 3.63
C LYS A 72 -15.97 10.95 2.20
N SER A 73 -15.78 12.27 2.09
CA SER A 73 -15.62 12.95 0.79
C SER A 73 -14.39 12.45 0.01
N LEU A 74 -13.25 12.34 0.70
CA LEU A 74 -12.01 11.86 0.10
C LEU A 74 -12.09 10.38 -0.29
N SER A 75 -12.66 9.53 0.57
CA SER A 75 -12.85 8.11 0.28
C SER A 75 -13.75 7.88 -0.94
N ALA A 76 -14.79 8.69 -1.14
CA ALA A 76 -15.64 8.62 -2.33
C ALA A 76 -14.92 9.03 -3.63
N SER A 77 -13.83 9.80 -3.51
CA SER A 77 -13.07 10.34 -4.66
C SER A 77 -11.84 9.50 -5.04
N GLN A 78 -11.48 8.49 -4.23
CA GLN A 78 -10.31 7.65 -4.51
C GLN A 78 -10.68 6.47 -5.42
N ASN A 79 -9.92 6.31 -6.51
CA ASN A 79 -9.93 5.11 -7.37
C ASN A 79 -9.15 3.94 -6.76
N ILE A 80 -9.08 3.86 -5.43
CA ILE A 80 -8.64 2.64 -4.77
C ILE A 80 -9.83 1.68 -4.83
N PRO A 81 -9.66 0.41 -5.23
CA PRO A 81 -10.72 -0.59 -5.15
C PRO A 81 -10.99 -0.89 -3.66
N VAL A 82 -11.66 0.03 -2.98
CA VAL A 82 -12.28 -0.22 -1.69
C VAL A 82 -13.48 -1.10 -2.02
N HIS A 83 -13.30 -2.42 -1.97
CA HIS A 83 -14.46 -3.31 -1.90
C HIS A 83 -15.26 -2.85 -0.68
N THR A 84 -16.38 -2.18 -0.94
CA THR A 84 -17.34 -1.84 0.10
C THR A 84 -17.74 -3.15 0.78
N ILE A 85 -17.65 -3.20 2.11
CA ILE A 85 -18.05 -4.34 2.96
C ILE A 85 -19.59 -4.47 2.98
N THR A 86 -20.22 -4.34 1.82
CA THR A 86 -21.65 -4.53 1.60
C THR A 86 -21.93 -5.74 0.72
N ASP A 87 -20.91 -6.37 0.13
CA ASP A 87 -21.06 -7.65 -0.53
C ASP A 87 -20.91 -8.75 0.52
N LYS A 88 -22.06 -9.23 1.00
CA LYS A 88 -22.19 -10.51 1.72
C LYS A 88 -21.94 -11.68 0.77
#